data_AF-A0A7Y0MHI6-F1
#
_entry.id   AF-A0A7Y0MHI6-F1
#
_cell.length_a   1.000
_cell.length_b   1.000
_cell.length_c   1.000
_cell.angle_alpha   90.00
_cell.angle_beta   90.00
_cell.angle_gamma   90.00
#
_symmetry.space_group_name_H-M   'P 1'
#
loop_
_entity.id
_entity.type
_entity.pdbx_description
1 polymer ?
#
loop_
_entity_poly.entity_id
_entity_poly.type
_entity_poly.pdbx_seq_one_letter_code
_entity_poly.pdbx_strand_id
1 'polypeptide(L)' 'MSKTRVAVNGYGVIGKRVADAVALQPDMELVGIADIVTDWRIQSAAGRFPLFASTDEA' A
#
# COMPACT_ATOMS: atom_id res chain seq x y z
N MET A 1 16.83 -3.04 16.37
CA MET A 1 15.81 -1.97 16.31
C MET A 1 14.60 -2.52 15.57
N SER A 2 13.38 -2.25 16.06
CA SER A 2 12.16 -2.61 15.33
C SER A 2 11.96 -1.65 14.16
N LYS A 3 11.60 -2.16 12.99
CA LYS A 3 11.21 -1.33 11.85
C LYS A 3 9.89 -0.62 12.13
N THR A 4 9.74 0.61 11.62
CA THR A 4 8.46 1.32 11.66
C THR A 4 7.49 0.65 10.69
N ARG A 5 6.35 0.18 11.21
CA ARG A 5 5.30 -0.46 10.42
C ARG A 5 4.41 0.60 9.82
N VAL A 6 4.31 0.63 8.49
CA VAL A 6 3.56 1.64 7.74
C VAL A 6 2.49 0.97 6.90
N ALA A 7 1.30 1.53 6.87
CA ALA A 7 0.22 1.15 5.96
C ALA A 7 -0.15 2.34 5.08
N VAL A 8 -0.56 2.08 3.84
CA VAL A 8 -1.04 3.12 2.91
C VAL A 8 -2.51 2.88 2.62
N ASN A 9 -3.39 3.75 3.12
CA ASN A 9 -4.81 3.72 2.81
C ASN A 9 -5.10 4.74 1.68
N GLY A 10 -5.46 4.22 0.52
CA GLY A 10 -5.62 4.93 -0.75
C GLY A 10 -4.38 4.78 -1.64
N TYR A 11 -4.45 3.91 -2.65
CA TYR A 11 -3.40 3.65 -3.64
C TYR A 11 -3.56 4.50 -4.92
N GLY A 12 -3.95 5.76 -4.74
CA GLY A 12 -4.04 6.75 -5.80
C GLY A 12 -2.68 7.24 -6.31
N VAL A 13 -2.67 8.42 -6.91
CA VAL A 13 -1.44 9.02 -7.48
C VAL A 13 -0.34 9.19 -6.41
N ILE A 14 -0.70 9.68 -5.22
CA ILE A 14 0.25 9.89 -4.12
C ILE A 14 0.52 8.59 -3.37
N GLY A 15 -0.51 7.80 -3.07
CA GLY A 15 -0.39 6.55 -2.30
C GLY A 15 0.65 5.59 -2.86
N LYS A 16 0.65 5.35 -4.17
CA LYS A 16 1.66 4.48 -4.79
C LYS A 16 3.09 4.98 -4.65
N ARG A 17 3.29 6.30 -4.74
CA ARG A 17 4.61 6.92 -4.57
C ARG A 17 5.08 6.80 -3.12
N VAL A 18 4.16 6.95 -2.16
CA VAL A 18 4.45 6.74 -0.74
C VAL A 18 4.78 5.28 -0.46
N ALA A 19 4.01 4.32 -1.00
CA ALA A 19 4.29 2.89 -0.88
C ALA A 19 5.69 2.53 -1.41
N ASP A 20 6.05 3.03 -2.58
CA ASP A 20 7.39 2.85 -3.15
C ASP A 20 8.47 3.50 -2.26
N ALA A 21 8.25 4.71 -1.76
CA ALA A 21 9.20 5.40 -0.89
C ALA A 21 9.44 4.64 0.42
N VAL A 22 8.38 4.12 1.05
CA VAL A 22 8.46 3.30 2.28
C VAL A 22 9.24 2.01 2.01
N ALA A 23 9.01 1.35 0.88
CA ALA A 23 9.72 0.13 0.51
C ALA A 23 11.24 0.33 0.32
N LEU A 24 11.68 1.56 0.05
CA LEU A 24 13.09 1.92 -0.08
C LEU A 24 13.77 2.28 1.25
N GLN A 25 13.01 2.49 2.33
CA GLN A 25 13.60 2.88 3.61
C GLN A 25 14.05 1.65 4.41
N PRO A 26 15.32 1.58 4.87
CA PRO A 26 15.84 0.42 5.57
C PRO A 26 15.23 0.22 6.98
N ASP A 27 14.70 1.28 7.57
CA ASP A 27 14.09 1.33 8.91
C ASP A 27 12.56 1.21 8.88
N MET A 28 11.95 1.00 7.70
CA MET A 28 10.50 0.86 7.56
C MET A 28 10.10 -0.49 6.94
N GLU A 29 8.84 -0.85 7.18
CA GLU A 29 8.18 -2.00 6.60
C GLU A 29 6.77 -1.59 6.15
N LEU A 30 6.49 -1.69 4.85
CA LEU A 30 5.14 -1.51 4.31
C LEU A 30 4.34 -2.78 4.58
N VAL A 31 3.42 -2.71 5.54
CA VAL A 31 2.63 -3.89 5.96
C VAL A 31 1.42 -4.14 5.07
N GLY A 32 1.00 -3.14 4.28
CA GLY A 32 -0.17 -3.27 3.43
C GLY A 32 -0.60 -1.98 2.76
N ILE A 33 -1.34 -2.16 1.68
CA ILE A 33 -2.06 -1.10 0.97
C ILE A 33 -3.55 -1.43 1.01
N ALA A 34 -4.38 -0.42 1.25
CA ALA A 34 -5.83 -0.52 1.12
C ALA A 34 -6.35 0.49 0.09
N ASP A 35 -7.43 0.16 -0.63
CA ASP A 35 -8.13 1.13 -1.49
C ASP A 35 -9.65 0.83 -1.51
N ILE A 36 -10.44 1.83 -1.93
CA ILE A 36 -11.86 1.68 -2.27
C ILE A 36 -12.04 1.29 -3.75
N VAL A 37 -11.01 1.51 -4.57
CA VAL A 37 -11.05 1.26 -6.01
C VAL A 37 -10.70 -0.20 -6.31
N THR A 38 -11.62 -0.89 -6.95
CA THR A 38 -11.52 -2.32 -7.33
C THR A 38 -11.12 -2.54 -8.79
N ASP A 39 -10.72 -1.48 -9.49
CA ASP A 39 -10.38 -1.53 -10.90
C ASP A 39 -8.92 -1.94 -11.18
N TRP A 40 -8.55 -1.94 -12.46
CA TRP A 40 -7.21 -2.34 -12.92
C TRP A 40 -6.05 -1.56 -12.28
N ARG A 41 -6.27 -0.36 -11.70
CA ARG A 41 -5.21 0.46 -11.12
C ARG A 41 -4.56 -0.22 -9.91
N ILE A 42 -5.34 -0.97 -9.14
CA ILE A 42 -4.86 -1.69 -7.97
C ILE A 42 -4.02 -2.92 -8.34
N GLN A 43 -4.16 -3.44 -9.56
CA GLN A 43 -3.37 -4.57 -10.05
C GLN A 43 -1.87 -4.28 -10.05
N SER A 44 -1.48 -3.02 -10.16
CA SER A 44 -0.06 -2.62 -10.06
C SER A 44 0.54 -2.79 -8.65
N ALA A 45 -0.29 -2.91 -7.61
CA ALA A 45 0.12 -3.28 -6.25
C ALA A 45 0.08 -4.80 -6.03
N ALA A 46 -0.77 -5.51 -6.77
CA ALA A 46 -0.91 -6.96 -6.66
C ALA A 46 0.43 -7.68 -6.93
N GLY A 47 0.82 -8.56 -6.02
CA GLY A 47 2.09 -9.29 -6.07
C GLY A 47 3.31 -8.50 -5.60
N ARG A 48 3.18 -7.19 -5.36
CA ARG A 48 4.26 -6.36 -4.77
C ARG A 48 4.05 -6.19 -3.26
N PHE A 49 2.82 -6.00 -2.83
CA PHE A 49 2.46 -5.70 -1.45
C PHE A 49 1.14 -6.39 -1.04
N PRO A 50 0.95 -6.69 0.26
CA PRO A 50 -0.36 -7.14 0.75
C PRO A 50 -1.45 -6.10 0.45
N LEU A 51 -2.57 -6.56 -0.10
CA LEU A 51 -3.68 -5.73 -0.53
C LEU A 51 -4.91 -5.97 0.34
N PHE A 52 -5.59 -4.89 0.71
CA PHE A 52 -6.77 -4.88 1.57
C PHE A 52 -7.87 -4.01 0.97
N ALA A 53 -9.11 -4.30 1.35
CA ALA A 53 -10.24 -3.43 1.06
C ALA A 53 -10.30 -2.31 2.11
N SER A 54 -10.47 -1.06 1.69
CA SER A 54 -10.66 0.07 2.63
C SER A 54 -12.08 0.15 3.19
N THR A 55 -13.03 -0.51 2.54
CA THR A 55 -14.46 -0.55 2.86
C THR A 55 -15.01 -1.95 2.61
N ASP A 56 -16.17 -2.28 3.17
CA ASP A 56 -16.77 -3.62 3.01
C ASP A 56 -17.27 -3.86 1.57
N GLU A 57 -17.54 -2.79 0.81
CA GLU A 57 -18.00 -2.85 -0.58
C GLU A 57 -16.88 -2.99 -1.62
N ALA A 58 -15.61 -2.89 -1.19
CA ALA A 58 -14.44 -2.91 -2.07
C ALA A 58 -13.77 -4.30 -2.11
#